data_AF-A0A4Q3UVA9-F1
#
_entry.id   AF-A0A4Q3UVA9-F1
#
_cell.length_a   1.000
_cell.length_b   1.000
_cell.length_c   1.000
_cell.angle_alpha   90.00
_cell.angle_beta   90.00
_cell.angle_gamma   90.00
#
_symmetry.space_group_name_H-M   'P 1'
#
loop_
_entity.id
_entity.type
_entity.pdbx_description
1 polymer ?
#
loop_
_entity_poly.entity_id
_entity_poly.type
_entity_poly.pdbx_seq_one_letter_code
_entity_poly.pdbx_strand_id
1 'polypeptide(L)'
;MRSSFSILLLLLLCMTSCAKRGSITGGLKDTIAPQFTGSIPKNYSTSFEGKVIKLSFDEYVKLKDVNKQLVISPPMNTPPVISPTSASK
;
A
#
# COMPACT_ATOMS: atom_id res chain seq x y z
N MET A 1 6.11 -60.41 -20.49
CA MET A 1 6.21 -59.34 -21.50
C MET A 1 5.04 -58.34 -21.50
N ARG A 2 3.79 -58.71 -21.12
CA ARG A 2 2.64 -57.77 -21.07
C ARG A 2 2.70 -56.71 -19.93
N SER A 3 3.16 -57.10 -18.73
CA SER A 3 3.21 -56.21 -17.56
C SER A 3 4.28 -55.10 -17.70
N SER A 4 5.48 -55.44 -18.19
CA SER A 4 6.59 -54.49 -18.40
C SER A 4 6.26 -53.37 -19.38
N PHE A 5 5.48 -53.66 -20.43
CA PHE A 5 5.03 -52.65 -21.40
C PHE A 5 4.03 -51.66 -20.79
N SER A 6 3.17 -52.14 -19.88
CA SER A 6 2.19 -51.31 -19.19
C SER A 6 2.86 -50.33 -18.21
N ILE A 7 3.93 -50.77 -17.55
CA ILE A 7 4.73 -49.92 -16.64
C ILE A 7 5.47 -48.83 -17.43
N LEU A 8 6.04 -49.17 -18.57
CA LEU A 8 6.72 -48.20 -19.44
C LEU A 8 5.75 -47.14 -20.00
N LEU A 9 4.54 -47.55 -20.37
CA LEU A 9 3.50 -46.64 -20.86
C LEU A 9 3.03 -45.68 -19.76
N LEU A 10 2.83 -46.18 -18.53
CA LEU A 10 2.46 -45.36 -17.38
C LEU A 10 3.53 -44.32 -17.04
N LEU A 11 4.82 -44.67 -17.17
CA LEU A 11 5.94 -43.76 -16.94
C LEU A 11 6.01 -42.63 -17.97
N LEU A 12 5.69 -42.92 -19.24
CA LEU A 12 5.60 -41.89 -20.29
C LEU A 12 4.45 -40.90 -20.02
N LEU A 13 3.31 -41.38 -19.52
CA LEU A 13 2.15 -40.55 -19.19
C LEU A 13 2.43 -39.59 -18.01
N CYS A 14 3.30 -39.97 -17.07
CA CYS A 14 3.67 -39.09 -15.95
C CYS A 14 4.56 -37.90 -16.36
N MET A 15 5.20 -37.94 -17.54
CA MET A 15 6.06 -36.85 -18.02
C MET A 15 5.29 -35.68 -18.66
N THR A 16 3.98 -35.82 -18.91
CA THR A 16 3.16 -34.77 -19.55
C THR A 16 2.60 -33.72 -18.58
N SER A 17 2.84 -33.85 -17.27
CA SER A 17 2.28 -32.98 -16.22
C SER A 17 3.26 -31.92 -15.70
N CYS A 18 4.14 -31.38 -16.55
CA CYS A 18 5.00 -30.26 -16.18
C CYS A 18 4.20 -28.94 -16.22
N ALA A 19 3.69 -28.49 -15.07
CA ALA A 19 2.98 -27.22 -14.96
C ALA A 19 3.94 -26.04 -15.20
N LYS A 20 3.76 -25.34 -16.32
CA LYS A 20 4.53 -24.14 -16.65
C LYS A 20 4.06 -22.99 -15.75
N ARG A 21 4.92 -22.53 -14.82
CA ARG A 21 4.68 -21.25 -14.11
C ARG A 21 4.62 -20.12 -15.14
N GLY A 22 3.42 -19.67 -15.47
CA GLY A 22 3.22 -18.42 -16.19
C GLY A 22 3.57 -17.24 -15.28
N SER A 23 4.08 -16.15 -15.87
CA SER A 23 4.20 -14.89 -15.16
C SER A 23 2.80 -14.31 -14.96
N ILE A 24 2.35 -14.15 -13.72
CA ILE A 24 1.14 -13.39 -13.44
C ILE A 24 1.46 -11.92 -13.70
N THR A 25 0.74 -11.28 -14.62
CA THR A 25 0.70 -9.82 -14.63
C THR A 25 -0.16 -9.42 -13.43
N GLY A 26 0.38 -8.61 -12.53
CA GLY A 26 -0.39 -8.07 -11.41
C GLY A 26 -1.60 -7.24 -11.89
N GLY A 27 -2.43 -6.82 -10.95
CA GLY A 27 -3.50 -5.88 -11.22
C GLY A 27 -2.98 -4.52 -11.72
N LEU A 28 -3.91 -3.66 -12.11
CA LEU A 28 -3.58 -2.28 -12.46
C LEU A 28 -2.86 -1.61 -11.27
N LYS A 29 -1.90 -0.74 -11.59
CA LYS A 29 -1.27 0.11 -10.57
C LYS A 29 -2.35 1.00 -9.96
N ASP A 30 -2.22 1.23 -8.67
CA ASP A 30 -3.03 2.22 -7.98
C ASP A 30 -2.72 3.62 -8.52
N THR A 31 -3.77 4.32 -8.95
CA THR A 31 -3.70 5.67 -9.52
C THR A 31 -4.56 6.67 -8.76
N ILE A 32 -5.40 6.21 -7.82
CA ILE A 32 -6.35 7.07 -7.11
C ILE A 32 -5.67 7.55 -5.83
N ALA A 33 -5.76 8.85 -5.56
CA ALA A 33 -5.22 9.43 -4.34
C ALA A 33 -6.24 9.28 -3.18
N PRO A 34 -5.76 9.11 -1.93
CA PRO A 34 -6.63 9.12 -0.75
C PRO A 34 -7.45 10.42 -0.67
N GLN A 35 -8.71 10.31 -0.26
CA GLN A 35 -9.61 11.45 -0.13
C GLN A 35 -9.62 11.96 1.31
N PHE A 36 -9.61 13.28 1.44
CA PHE A 36 -9.72 13.96 2.73
C PHE A 36 -11.14 13.80 3.29
N THR A 37 -11.25 13.23 4.49
CA THR A 37 -12.55 13.01 5.16
C THR A 37 -12.84 14.04 6.24
N GLY A 38 -11.81 14.63 6.85
CA GLY A 38 -11.98 15.70 7.82
C GLY A 38 -10.74 16.02 8.63
N SER A 39 -10.83 17.06 9.46
CA SER A 39 -9.75 17.49 10.33
C SER A 39 -10.24 17.85 11.73
N ILE A 40 -9.33 17.72 12.69
CA ILE A 40 -9.47 18.27 14.04
C ILE A 40 -8.25 19.17 14.28
N PRO A 41 -8.44 20.48 14.50
CA PRO A 41 -9.73 21.16 14.56
C PRO A 41 -10.39 21.25 13.17
N LYS A 42 -11.70 21.57 13.14
CA LYS A 42 -12.46 21.68 11.89
C LYS A 42 -11.84 22.76 11.01
N ASN A 43 -11.77 22.53 9.70
CA ASN A 43 -11.25 23.52 8.77
C ASN A 43 -11.93 24.90 8.99
N TYR A 44 -11.14 25.97 8.97
CA TYR A 44 -11.53 27.35 9.31
C TYR A 44 -11.95 27.61 10.77
N SER A 45 -11.65 26.70 11.71
CA SER A 45 -11.80 26.99 13.13
C SER A 45 -10.82 28.07 13.58
N THR A 46 -11.29 29.01 14.39
CA THR A 46 -10.47 30.00 15.09
C THR A 46 -10.25 29.59 16.55
N SER A 47 -9.30 30.25 17.22
CA SER A 47 -9.05 30.09 18.66
C SER A 47 -8.79 28.64 19.10
N PHE A 48 -7.97 27.91 18.34
CA PHE A 48 -7.54 26.57 18.72
C PHE A 48 -6.41 26.63 19.76
N GLU A 49 -6.65 26.05 20.95
CA GLU A 49 -5.69 26.05 22.07
C GLU A 49 -4.86 24.76 22.17
N GLY A 50 -5.15 23.76 21.33
CA GLY A 50 -4.44 22.48 21.33
C GLY A 50 -3.08 22.53 20.62
N LYS A 51 -2.29 21.46 20.76
CA LYS A 51 -0.96 21.32 20.12
C LYS A 51 -0.95 20.35 18.94
N VAL A 52 -2.07 19.68 18.66
CA VAL A 52 -2.14 18.58 17.70
C VAL A 52 -3.24 18.83 16.69
N ILE A 53 -2.89 18.80 15.41
CA ILE A 53 -3.82 18.81 14.29
C ILE A 53 -3.92 17.37 13.77
N LYS A 54 -5.12 16.83 13.69
CA LYS A 54 -5.39 15.50 13.10
C LYS A 54 -6.06 15.69 11.76
N LEU A 55 -5.51 15.06 10.73
CA LEU A 55 -6.10 14.98 9.41
C LEU A 55 -6.53 13.53 9.17
N SER A 56 -7.77 13.34 8.73
CA SER A 56 -8.36 12.06 8.46
C SER A 56 -8.59 11.90 6.96
N PHE A 57 -8.31 10.69 6.48
CA PHE A 57 -8.47 10.28 5.09
C PHE A 57 -9.27 8.97 5.06
N ASP A 58 -9.85 8.64 3.92
CA ASP A 58 -10.57 7.38 3.69
C ASP A 58 -9.62 6.17 3.62
N GLU A 59 -8.33 6.41 3.34
CA GLU A 59 -7.30 5.38 3.20
C GLU A 59 -5.96 5.75 3.90
N TYR A 60 -5.06 4.76 4.02
CA TYR A 60 -3.74 4.98 4.60
C TYR A 60 -2.83 5.82 3.69
N VAL A 61 -2.46 7.00 4.17
CA VAL A 61 -1.57 7.92 3.45
C VAL A 61 -0.10 7.53 3.66
N LYS A 62 0.61 7.28 2.56
CA LYS A 62 2.07 7.08 2.59
C LYS A 62 2.78 8.42 2.68
N LEU A 63 3.46 8.67 3.80
CA LEU A 63 4.23 9.90 4.00
C LEU A 63 5.61 9.80 3.32
N LYS A 64 5.68 10.17 2.03
CA LYS A 64 6.95 10.31 1.30
C LYS A 64 7.27 11.79 1.10
N ASP A 65 8.45 12.23 1.53
CA ASP A 65 8.90 13.62 1.40
C ASP A 65 7.88 14.64 1.96
N VAL A 66 7.39 14.41 3.18
CA VAL A 66 6.27 15.17 3.75
C VAL A 66 6.49 16.69 3.77
N ASN A 67 7.73 17.16 3.92
CA ASN A 67 8.07 18.58 3.87
C ASN A 67 7.75 19.26 2.53
N LYS A 68 7.63 18.50 1.43
CA LYS A 68 7.20 19.01 0.12
C LYS A 68 5.69 19.04 -0.05
N GLN A 69 4.98 18.21 0.71
CA GLN A 69 3.53 18.02 0.59
C GLN A 69 2.76 18.82 1.65
N LEU A 70 3.35 19.03 2.82
CA LEU A 70 2.79 19.79 3.93
C LEU A 70 3.40 21.18 3.97
N VAL A 71 2.59 22.19 3.65
CA VAL A 71 2.97 23.60 3.72
C VAL A 71 2.34 24.24 4.94
N ILE A 72 3.15 24.81 5.82
CA ILE A 72 2.70 25.50 7.03
C ILE A 72 3.15 26.95 6.93
N SER A 73 2.21 27.87 7.10
CA SER A 73 2.45 29.30 7.07
C SER A 73 1.77 29.98 8.27
N PRO A 74 2.48 30.87 9.00
CA PRO A 74 3.89 31.24 8.82
C PRO A 74 4.85 30.09 9.17
N PRO A 75 6.10 30.11 8.67
CA PRO A 75 7.07 29.08 8.99
C PRO A 75 7.33 29.07 10.50
N MET A 76 7.26 27.87 11.09
CA MET A 76 7.50 27.68 12.51
C MET A 76 9.01 27.58 12.78
N ASN A 77 9.47 28.08 13.93
CA ASN A 77 10.87 27.96 14.35
C ASN A 77 11.31 26.51 14.52
N THR A 78 10.39 25.63 14.93
CA THR A 78 10.61 24.20 15.06
C THR A 78 9.64 23.46 14.15
N PRO A 79 10.11 22.49 13.34
CA PRO A 79 9.23 21.70 12.50
C PRO A 79 8.30 20.83 13.38
N PRO A 80 7.06 20.59 12.95
CA PRO A 80 6.13 19.78 13.72
C PRO A 80 6.54 18.31 13.67
N VAL A 81 6.18 17.57 14.71
CA VAL A 81 6.26 16.11 14.71
C VAL A 81 5.06 15.57 13.95
N ILE A 82 5.34 14.80 12.90
CA ILE A 82 4.31 14.22 12.03
C ILE A 82 4.20 12.73 12.38
N SER A 83 2.98 12.23 12.56
CA SER A 83 2.71 10.84 12.92
C SER A 83 1.42 10.38 12.25
N PRO A 84 1.32 9.11 11.80
CA PRO A 84 2.33 8.04 11.90
C PRO A 84 3.38 8.09 10.76
N THR A 85 4.66 7.96 11.09
CA THR A 85 5.77 7.90 10.09
C THR A 85 6.00 6.52 9.48
N SER A 86 5.32 5.49 9.99
CA SER A 86 5.46 4.11 9.53
C SER A 86 4.29 3.73 8.64
N ALA A 87 4.58 3.26 7.43
CA ALA A 87 3.66 2.34 6.75
C ALA A 87 3.67 1.05 7.57
N SER A 88 2.54 0.73 8.21
CA SER A 88 2.37 -0.58 8.85
C SER A 88 2.78 -1.66 7.86
N LYS A 89 3.59 -2.59 8.35
CA LYS A 89 4.22 -3.69 7.61
C LYS A 89 3.25 -4.44 6.71
#